data_AF-A0A1L9PRY7-F1
#
_entry.id   AF-A0A1L9PRY7-F1
#
_cell.length_a   1.000
_cell.length_b   1.000
_cell.length_c   1.000
_cell.angle_alpha   90.00
_cell.angle_beta   90.00
_cell.angle_gamma   90.00
#
_symmetry.space_group_name_H-M   'P 1'
#
loop_
_entity.id
_entity.type
_entity.pdbx_description
1 polymer ?
#
loop_
_entity_poly.entity_id
_entity_poly.type
_entity_poly.pdbx_seq_one_letter_code
_entity_poly.pdbx_strand_id
1 'polypeptide(L)'
;MKLSIFFATLLAAAVSAGSVLEARDTCGAGYGGDQRRTNSACDASNGDRHFCGCDRTGVVECQGGTWTEISDCGSGTCHGGNDGGAQC
;
A
#
# COMPACT_ATOMS: atom_id res chain seq x y z
N MET A 1 -42.65 -8.67 -36.69
CA MET A 1 -41.65 -7.57 -36.61
C MET A 1 -41.41 -7.36 -35.12
N LYS A 2 -40.27 -7.80 -34.59
CA LYS A 2 -39.01 -7.04 -34.42
C LYS A 2 -39.12 -5.98 -33.31
N LEU A 3 -38.03 -5.85 -32.55
CA LEU A 3 -37.83 -5.17 -31.25
C LEU A 3 -38.29 -6.06 -30.08
N SER A 4 -37.42 -6.58 -29.22
CA SER A 4 -36.40 -5.84 -28.50
C SER A 4 -35.29 -6.78 -27.99
N ILE A 5 -34.12 -6.77 -28.63
CA ILE A 5 -32.89 -7.36 -28.05
C ILE A 5 -31.75 -6.41 -28.39
N PHE A 6 -31.71 -5.26 -27.73
CA PHE A 6 -30.61 -4.29 -27.87
C PHE A 6 -30.37 -3.59 -26.53
N PHE A 7 -30.06 -4.34 -25.48
CA PHE A 7 -29.47 -3.79 -24.25
C PHE A 7 -28.66 -4.88 -23.55
N ALA A 8 -27.53 -5.26 -24.15
CA ALA A 8 -26.53 -6.11 -23.49
C ALA A 8 -25.11 -5.65 -23.84
N THR A 9 -24.91 -4.35 -23.95
CA THR A 9 -23.60 -3.72 -24.01
C THR A 9 -23.58 -2.69 -22.90
N LEU A 10 -22.88 -2.99 -21.80
CA LEU A 10 -22.14 -2.08 -20.92
C LEU A 10 -21.77 -2.80 -19.62
N LEU A 11 -20.58 -2.49 -19.11
CA LEU A 11 -19.87 -2.97 -17.91
C LEU A 11 -19.15 -4.32 -18.10
N ALA A 12 -17.84 -4.43 -17.88
CA ALA A 12 -17.01 -3.65 -16.97
C ALA A 12 -15.58 -3.49 -17.51
N ALA A 13 -15.22 -2.26 -17.87
CA ALA A 13 -13.83 -1.83 -17.94
C ALA A 13 -13.49 -1.22 -16.56
N ALA A 14 -12.97 -2.04 -15.65
CA ALA A 14 -12.50 -1.57 -14.35
C ALA A 14 -11.39 -2.48 -13.78
N VAL A 15 -10.32 -2.69 -14.54
CA VAL A 15 -9.08 -3.30 -14.02
C VAL A 15 -7.90 -2.54 -14.64
N SER A 16 -7.53 -1.42 -14.03
CA SER A 16 -6.23 -0.77 -14.30
C SER A 16 -5.81 0.28 -13.25
N ALA A 17 -6.64 0.58 -12.24
CA ALA A 17 -6.29 1.54 -11.19
C ALA A 17 -5.36 0.98 -10.09
N GLY A 18 -5.28 -0.34 -9.91
CA GLY A 18 -4.51 -0.96 -8.81
C GLY A 18 -2.99 -0.82 -8.95
N SER A 19 -2.45 -1.02 -10.16
CA SER A 19 -1.00 -1.03 -10.40
C SER A 19 -0.33 0.34 -10.25
N VAL A 20 -1.08 1.43 -10.42
CA VAL A 20 -0.58 2.80 -10.24
C VAL A 20 -0.60 3.21 -8.76
N LEU A 21 -1.53 2.63 -7.97
CA LEU A 21 -1.64 2.89 -6.53
C LEU A 21 -0.54 2.14 -5.76
N GLU A 22 -0.27 0.87 -6.08
CA GLU A 22 0.82 0.09 -5.47
C GLU A 22 2.20 0.76 -5.60
N ALA A 23 2.45 1.41 -6.74
CA ALA A 23 3.70 2.16 -6.97
C ALA A 23 3.76 3.49 -6.18
N ARG A 24 2.63 4.04 -5.73
CA ARG A 24 2.57 5.25 -4.90
C ARG A 24 2.71 4.97 -3.40
N ASP A 25 2.31 3.79 -2.98
CA ASP A 25 2.25 3.42 -1.56
C ASP A 25 3.60 2.86 -1.05
N THR A 26 4.46 2.49 -2.00
CA THR A 26 5.85 2.09 -1.76
C THR A 26 6.79 3.29 -1.87
N CYS A 27 8.01 3.13 -1.38
CA CYS A 27 9.01 4.19 -1.37
C CYS A 27 9.58 4.51 -2.77
N GLY A 28 9.35 3.64 -3.76
CA GLY A 28 9.84 3.75 -5.13
C GLY A 28 10.91 2.70 -5.45
N ALA A 29 11.55 2.83 -6.61
CA ALA A 29 12.61 1.91 -7.04
C ALA A 29 13.82 1.98 -6.08
N GLY A 30 14.38 0.80 -5.75
CA GLY A 30 15.57 0.68 -4.89
C GLY A 30 15.29 0.52 -3.39
N TYR A 31 14.01 0.57 -2.99
CA TYR A 31 13.59 0.32 -1.61
C TYR A 31 13.21 -1.16 -1.40
N GLY A 32 13.31 -1.63 -0.16
CA GLY A 32 12.98 -3.00 0.24
C GLY A 32 11.47 -3.24 0.26
N GLY A 33 11.06 -4.51 0.14
CA GLY A 33 9.65 -4.88 0.29
C GLY A 33 9.13 -4.67 1.71
N ASP A 34 10.03 -4.47 2.67
CA ASP A 34 9.77 -4.09 4.06
C ASP A 34 9.51 -2.59 4.25
N GLN A 35 9.56 -1.78 3.20
CA GLN A 35 9.46 -0.32 3.30
C GLN A 35 8.17 0.24 2.69
N ARG A 36 7.56 1.21 3.38
CA ARG A 36 6.35 1.94 2.95
C ARG A 36 6.54 3.43 3.18
N ARG A 37 5.85 4.24 2.38
CA ARG A 37 5.95 5.70 2.46
C ARG A 37 5.00 6.21 3.54
N THR A 38 5.54 6.76 4.61
CA THR A 38 4.72 7.39 5.66
C THR A 38 3.80 8.45 5.07
N ASN A 39 2.55 8.49 5.51
CA ASN A 39 1.46 9.33 5.01
C ASN A 39 0.99 9.02 3.57
N SER A 40 1.43 7.91 2.95
CA SER A 40 0.82 7.43 1.70
C SER A 40 -0.39 6.55 2.00
N ALA A 41 -1.19 6.28 0.96
CA ALA A 41 -2.32 5.38 1.08
C ALA A 41 -1.83 3.95 1.40
N CYS A 42 -2.72 3.16 2.00
CA CYS A 42 -2.49 1.74 2.25
C CYS A 42 -3.80 0.97 2.10
N ASP A 43 -3.70 -0.27 1.63
CA ASP A 43 -4.84 -1.17 1.54
C ASP A 43 -5.18 -1.75 2.92
N ALA A 44 -6.47 -1.81 3.27
CA ALA A 44 -6.95 -2.34 4.55
C ALA A 44 -6.55 -3.82 4.78
N SER A 45 -6.27 -4.58 3.71
CA SER A 45 -5.75 -5.96 3.78
C SER A 45 -4.34 -6.06 4.37
N ASN A 46 -3.63 -4.94 4.57
CA ASN A 46 -2.39 -4.91 5.35
C ASN A 46 -2.63 -5.19 6.83
N GLY A 47 -3.84 -4.95 7.34
CA GLY A 47 -4.19 -5.23 8.73
C GLY A 47 -3.23 -4.57 9.73
N ASP A 48 -2.71 -5.40 10.63
CA ASP A 48 -1.76 -5.05 11.69
C ASP A 48 -0.29 -5.29 11.27
N ARG A 49 -0.01 -5.47 9.97
CA ARG A 49 1.37 -5.62 9.51
C ARG A 49 2.13 -4.31 9.69
N HIS A 50 3.33 -4.45 10.25
CA HIS A 50 4.25 -3.36 10.46
C HIS A 50 5.35 -3.37 9.40
N PHE A 51 5.59 -2.20 8.82
CA PHE A 51 6.63 -1.97 7.83
C PHE A 51 7.54 -0.82 8.30
N CYS A 52 8.69 -0.65 7.66
CA CYS A 52 9.56 0.48 7.92
C CYS A 52 9.16 1.69 7.07
N GLY A 53 9.36 2.89 7.61
CA GLY A 53 9.44 4.10 6.81
C GLY A 53 10.57 4.02 5.79
N CYS A 54 10.47 4.82 4.72
CA CYS A 54 11.47 4.82 3.64
C CYS A 54 12.89 5.15 4.12
N ASP A 55 13.01 6.02 5.11
CA ASP A 55 14.26 6.43 5.77
C ASP A 55 14.74 5.45 6.84
N ARG A 56 13.97 4.38 7.11
CA ARG A 56 14.17 3.41 8.19
C ARG A 56 14.21 4.03 9.59
N THR A 57 13.69 5.24 9.78
CA THR A 57 13.71 5.87 11.11
C THR A 57 12.46 5.59 11.93
N GLY A 58 11.43 4.98 11.35
CA GLY A 58 10.20 4.64 12.07
C GLY A 58 9.54 3.38 11.54
N VAL A 59 8.69 2.80 12.39
CA VAL A 59 7.77 1.70 12.06
C VAL A 59 6.41 2.30 11.72
N VAL A 60 5.82 1.86 10.62
CA VAL A 60 4.51 2.30 10.13
C VAL A 60 3.50 1.15 10.10
N GLU A 61 2.24 1.50 10.39
CA GLU A 61 1.07 0.62 10.33
C GLU A 61 -0.02 1.25 9.46
N CYS A 62 -0.82 0.42 8.79
CA CYS A 62 -1.93 0.90 7.98
C CYS A 62 -3.13 1.28 8.86
N GLN A 63 -3.34 2.57 9.10
CA GLN A 63 -4.43 3.09 9.93
C GLN A 63 -5.37 3.97 9.10
N GLY A 64 -6.66 3.61 9.04
CA GLY A 64 -7.66 4.37 8.30
C GLY A 64 -7.35 4.52 6.80
N GLY A 65 -6.61 3.57 6.21
CA GLY A 65 -6.18 3.63 4.81
C GLY A 65 -4.94 4.49 4.56
N THR A 66 -4.19 4.88 5.60
CA THR A 66 -2.92 5.61 5.50
C THR A 66 -1.81 4.93 6.31
N TRP A 67 -0.60 4.84 5.74
CA TRP A 67 0.58 4.41 6.49
C TRP A 67 0.94 5.46 7.55
N THR A 68 0.68 5.12 8.80
CA THR A 68 0.85 5.99 9.96
C THR A 68 2.03 5.49 10.77
N GLU A 69 2.94 6.39 11.16
CA GLU A 69 4.04 6.05 12.04
C GLU A 69 3.52 5.72 13.44
N ILE A 70 3.88 4.53 13.93
CA ILE A 70 3.47 4.01 15.25
C ILE A 70 4.64 3.92 16.23
N SER A 71 5.88 3.97 15.73
CA SER A 71 7.09 3.97 16.55
C SER A 71 8.21 4.71 15.84
N ASP A 72 8.90 5.58 16.56
CA ASP A 72 10.12 6.27 16.12
C ASP A 72 11.35 5.48 16.61
N CYS A 73 12.17 5.01 15.68
CA CYS A 73 13.46 4.33 15.93
C CYS A 73 14.61 5.31 16.20
N GLY A 74 14.41 6.62 15.96
CA GLY A 74 15.38 7.70 16.14
C GLY A 74 16.56 7.71 15.17
N SER A 75 16.84 6.59 14.50
CA SER A 75 17.89 6.43 13.51
C SER A 75 17.47 5.42 12.44
N GLY A 76 18.18 5.36 11.32
CA GLY A 76 17.87 4.50 10.16
C GLY A 76 18.12 3.01 10.40
N THR A 77 17.61 2.45 11.50
CA THR A 77 17.83 1.06 11.95
C THR A 77 16.63 0.16 11.75
N CYS A 78 15.46 0.71 11.37
CA CYS A 78 14.29 -0.10 11.14
C CYS A 78 14.56 -1.16 10.06
N HIS A 79 14.19 -2.40 10.35
CA HIS A 79 14.30 -3.54 9.44
C HIS A 79 13.10 -4.48 9.58
N GLY A 80 12.71 -5.13 8.48
CA GLY A 80 11.62 -6.10 8.46
C GLY A 80 11.71 -7.05 7.27
N GLY A 81 10.66 -7.83 7.05
CA GLY A 81 10.48 -8.66 5.87
C GLY A 81 9.46 -8.09 4.88
N ASN A 82 9.37 -8.71 3.70
CA ASN A 82 8.37 -8.32 2.68
C ASN A 82 6.92 -8.50 3.16
N ASP A 83 6.72 -9.38 4.14
CA ASP A 83 5.42 -9.68 4.74
C ASP A 83 5.17 -8.88 6.04
N GLY A 84 6.03 -7.89 6.34
CA GLY A 84 5.96 -7.06 7.54
C GLY A 84 6.94 -7.49 8.64
N GLY A 85 6.57 -7.25 9.90
CA GLY A 85 7.40 -7.56 11.07
C GLY A 85 8.52 -6.54 11.34
N ALA A 86 8.31 -5.30 10.91
CA ALA A 86 9.27 -4.22 11.09
C ALA A 86 9.57 -3.94 12.56
N GLN A 87 10.86 -3.77 12.86
CA GLN A 87 11.40 -3.49 14.19
C GLN A 87 12.56 -2.51 14.08
N CYS A 88 12.76 -1.73 15.14
CA CYS A 88 14.01 -1.04 15.42
C CYS A 88 14.99 -2.06 16.04
#